data_AF-A0A3B0ZF26-F1
#
_entry.id   AF-A0A3B0ZF26-F1
#
_cell.length_a   1.000
_cell.length_b   1.000
_cell.length_c   1.000
_cell.angle_alpha   90.00
_cell.angle_beta   90.00
_cell.angle_gamma   90.00
#
_symmetry.space_group_name_H-M   'P 1'
#
loop_
_entity.id
_entity.type
_entity.pdbx_description
1 polymer ?
#
loop_
_entity_poly.entity_id
_entity_poly.type
_entity_poly.pdbx_seq_one_letter_code
_entity_poly.pdbx_strand_id
1 'polypeptide(L)' 'MFYACEVMGVSASECIYVGDARRDIEAGQRAGMKTIAALFGYINDDDDPSTWGADGSVEHASEIIAWQKRFNQESQ' A
#
# COMPACT_ATOMS: atom_id res chain seq x y z
N MET A 1 5.22 11.01 1.00
CA MET A 1 5.61 9.70 1.57
C MET A 1 6.86 9.81 2.44
N PHE A 2 8.01 10.22 1.89
CA PHE A 2 9.23 10.40 2.71
C PHE A 2 9.08 11.36 3.91
N TYR A 3 8.34 12.46 3.77
CA TYR A 3 8.06 13.36 4.90
C TYR A 3 7.33 12.66 6.06
N ALA A 4 6.39 11.75 5.76
CA ALA A 4 5.70 11.00 6.80
C ALA A 4 6.65 10.03 7.53
N CYS A 5 7.53 9.35 6.77
CA CYS A 5 8.58 8.51 7.34
C CYS A 5 9.54 9.30 8.24
N GLU A 6 9.94 10.50 7.79
CA GLU A 6 10.81 11.40 8.56
C GLU A 6 10.15 11.83 9.88
N VAL A 7 8.89 12.27 9.84
CA VAL A 7 8.13 12.66 11.03
C VAL A 7 7.96 11.50 12.01
N MET A 8 7.80 10.27 11.50
CA MET A 8 7.62 9.07 12.32
C MET A 8 8.93 8.38 12.74
N GLY A 9 10.07 8.77 12.17
CA GLY A 9 11.36 8.15 12.44
C GLY A 9 11.48 6.69 11.96
N VAL A 10 10.79 6.32 10.89
CA VAL A 10 10.78 4.95 10.33
C VAL A 10 11.32 4.93 8.90
N SER A 11 11.86 3.80 8.45
CA SER A 11 12.26 3.65 7.04
C SER A 11 11.06 3.42 6.13
N ALA A 12 11.15 3.84 4.86
CA ALA A 12 10.10 3.58 3.89
C ALA A 12 9.89 2.08 3.62
N SER A 13 10.96 1.28 3.70
CA SER A 13 10.90 -0.18 3.59
C SER A 13 10.10 -0.85 4.70
N GLU A 14 9.94 -0.20 5.85
CA GLU A 14 9.11 -0.67 6.97
C GLU A 14 7.66 -0.16 6.89
N CYS A 15 7.32 0.59 5.84
CA CYS A 15 6.01 1.17 5.65
C CYS A 15 5.21 0.43 4.58
N ILE A 16 3.90 0.39 4.80
CA ILE A 16 2.91 -0.05 3.81
C ILE A 16 2.13 1.18 3.37
N TYR A 17 2.05 1.38 2.07
CA TYR A 17 1.22 2.41 1.47
C TYR A 17 -0.05 1.79 0.89
N VAL A 18 -1.20 2.32 1.30
CA VAL A 18 -2.52 1.83 0.89
C VAL A 18 -3.22 2.96 0.16
N GLY A 19 -3.76 2.67 -1.03
CA GLY A 19 -4.49 3.65 -1.82
C GLY A 19 -5.41 3.01 -2.85
N ASP A 20 -6.37 3.79 -3.32
CA ASP A 20 -7.46 3.40 -4.21
C ASP A 20 -7.25 3.86 -5.67
N ALA A 21 -6.08 4.41 -5.99
CA ALA A 21 -5.72 4.78 -7.37
C ALA A 21 -4.34 4.26 -7.78
N ARG A 22 -4.16 4.03 -9.08
CA ARG A 22 -2.86 3.64 -9.66
C ARG A 22 -1.70 4.52 -9.21
N ARG A 23 -1.91 5.84 -9.15
CA ARG A 23 -0.89 6.82 -8.73
C ARG A 23 -0.41 6.58 -7.29
N ASP A 24 -1.25 6.03 -6.43
CA ASP A 24 -0.91 5.73 -5.04
C ASP A 24 0.07 4.56 -4.99
N ILE A 25 -0.21 3.51 -5.76
CA ILE A 25 0.67 2.35 -5.91
C ILE A 25 2.03 2.78 -6.47
N GLU A 26 2.02 3.55 -7.55
CA GLU A 26 3.27 4.03 -8.15
C GLU A 26 4.07 4.93 -7.19
N ALA A 27 3.40 5.76 -6.40
CA ALA A 27 4.07 6.60 -5.41
C ALA A 27 4.74 5.75 -4.31
N GLY A 28 4.05 4.72 -3.81
CA GLY A 28 4.59 3.82 -2.81
C GLY A 28 5.78 3.01 -3.29
N GLN A 29 5.68 2.44 -4.49
CA GLN A 29 6.79 1.74 -5.12
C GLN A 29 8.01 2.64 -5.32
N ARG A 30 7.82 3.87 -5.84
CA ARG A 30 8.91 4.83 -6.01
C ARG A 30 9.53 5.27 -4.68
N ALA A 31 8.77 5.21 -3.60
CA ALA A 31 9.27 5.49 -2.26
C ALA A 31 9.97 4.28 -1.59
N GLY A 32 9.95 3.10 -2.23
CA GLY A 32 10.48 1.86 -1.65
C GLY A 32 9.59 1.24 -0.57
N MET A 33 8.30 1.57 -0.57
CA MET A 33 7.31 1.00 0.36
C MET A 33 6.65 -0.24 -0.24
N LYS A 34 6.12 -1.10 0.64
CA LYS A 34 5.11 -2.09 0.23
C LYS A 34 3.81 -1.39 -0.12
N THR A 35 3.09 -1.94 -1.09
CA THR A 35 1.89 -1.30 -1.63
C THR A 35 0.68 -2.22 -1.62
N ILE A 36 -0.47 -1.68 -1.20
CA ILE A 36 -1.74 -2.39 -1.21
C ILE A 36 -2.77 -1.53 -1.96
N ALA A 37 -3.41 -2.12 -2.97
CA ALA A 37 -4.56 -1.52 -3.62
C ALA A 37 -5.81 -1.72 -2.76
N ALA A 38 -6.44 -0.63 -2.33
CA ALA A 38 -7.78 -0.69 -1.78
C ALA A 38 -8.76 -0.88 -2.95
N LEU A 39 -9.56 -1.95 -2.92
CA LEU A 39 -10.61 -2.24 -3.90
C LEU A 39 -11.95 -1.59 -3.51
N PHE A 40 -11.86 -0.55 -2.68
CA PHE A 40 -12.96 0.28 -2.21
C PHE A 40 -12.51 1.75 -2.23
N GLY A 41 -13.46 2.68 -2.23
CA GLY A 41 -13.16 4.11 -2.34
C GLY A 41 -13.59 4.67 -3.70
N TYR A 42 -12.76 5.54 -4.28
CA TYR A 42 -13.02 6.24 -5.54
C TYR A 42 -12.34 5.55 -6.72
N ILE A 43 -12.73 4.31 -6.97
CA ILE A 43 -12.29 3.53 -8.13
C ILE A 43 -13.29 3.77 -9.25
N ASN A 44 -12.82 4.20 -10.42
CA ASN A 44 -13.70 4.40 -11.58
C ASN A 44 -14.04 3.05 -12.21
N ASP A 45 -15.19 2.95 -12.88
CA ASP A 45 -15.58 1.71 -13.58
C ASP A 45 -14.58 1.30 -14.68
N ASP A 46 -13.83 2.26 -15.22
CA ASP A 46 -12.77 2.04 -16.23
C ASP A 46 -11.40 1.68 -15.62
N ASP A 47 -11.27 1.78 -14.30
CA ASP A 47 -10.04 1.43 -13.60
C ASP A 47 -10.00 -0.09 -13.34
N ASP A 48 -8.87 -0.72 -13.65
CA ASP A 48 -8.60 -2.11 -13.28
C ASP A 48 -7.44 -2.17 -12.26
N PRO A 49 -7.75 -2.23 -10.95
CA PRO A 49 -6.74 -2.31 -9.90
C PRO A 49 -5.77 -3.50 -10.02
N SER A 50 -6.17 -4.58 -10.70
CA SER A 50 -5.30 -5.74 -10.90
C SER A 50 -4.08 -5.42 -11.77
N THR A 51 -4.17 -4.36 -12.60
CA THR A 51 -3.10 -3.93 -13.51
C THR A 51 -2.11 -2.96 -12.88
N TRP A 52 -2.37 -2.47 -11.66
CA TRP A 52 -1.55 -1.43 -11.03
C TRP A 52 -0.24 -1.96 -10.44
N GLY A 53 -0.13 -3.28 -10.28
CA GLY A 53 1.09 -3.94 -9.81
C GLY A 53 1.37 -3.76 -8.31
N ALA A 54 0.34 -3.55 -7.49
CA ALA A 54 0.50 -3.51 -6.03
C ALA A 54 1.03 -4.85 -5.49
N ASP A 55 1.74 -4.84 -4.36
CA ASP A 55 2.16 -6.07 -3.66
C ASP A 55 0.94 -6.88 -3.17
N GLY A 56 -0.18 -6.20 -2.95
CA GLY A 56 -1.43 -6.78 -2.47
C GLY A 56 -2.66 -5.98 -2.84
N SER A 57 -3.84 -6.56 -2.61
CA SER A 57 -5.11 -5.84 -2.63
C SER A 57 -5.99 -6.26 -1.46
N VAL A 58 -6.93 -5.38 -1.10
CA VAL A 58 -7.91 -5.61 -0.02
C VAL A 58 -9.29 -5.11 -0.43
N GLU A 59 -10.33 -5.88 -0.11
CA GLU A 59 -11.73 -5.50 -0.37
C GLU A 59 -12.32 -4.68 0.78
N HIS A 60 -11.79 -4.86 1.99
CA HIS A 60 -12.21 -4.15 3.18
C HIS A 60 -11.04 -3.61 4.00
N ALA A 61 -11.21 -2.43 4.59
CA ALA A 61 -10.18 -1.78 5.41
C ALA A 61 -9.70 -2.65 6.59
N SER A 62 -10.55 -3.54 7.11
CA SER A 62 -10.19 -4.49 8.17
C SER A 62 -9.08 -5.47 7.77
N GLU A 63 -8.93 -5.77 6.49
CA GLU A 63 -7.93 -6.71 5.96
C GLU A 63 -6.51 -6.15 6.00
N ILE A 64 -6.36 -4.82 6.10
CA ILE A 64 -5.05 -4.13 6.20
C ILE A 64 -4.27 -4.64 7.44
N ILE A 65 -4.97 -4.96 8.53
CA ILE A 65 -4.35 -5.47 9.77
C ILE A 65 -3.72 -6.85 9.53
N ALA A 66 -4.33 -7.69 8.69
CA ALA A 66 -3.78 -9.01 8.37
C ALA A 66 -2.49 -8.87 7.54
N TRP A 67 -2.45 -7.92 6.62
CA TRP A 67 -1.26 -7.57 5.84
C TRP A 67 -0.11 -7.09 6.72
N GLN A 68 -0.38 -6.21 7.68
CA GLN A 68 0.64 -5.75 8.63
C GLN A 68 1.31 -6.93 9.37
N LYS A 69 0.50 -7.90 9.83
CA LYS A 69 1.02 -9.09 10.53
C LYS A 69 1.91 -9.95 9.63
N ARG A 70 1.54 -10.09 8.35
CA ARG A 70 2.30 -10.86 7.38
C ARG A 70 3.69 -10.24 7.13
N PHE A 71 3.77 -8.93 6.91
CA PHE A 71 5.06 -8.26 6.66
C PHE A 71 6.03 -8.33 7.83
N ASN A 72 5.51 -8.26 9.06
CA ASN A 72 6.33 -8.40 10.25
C ASN A 72 6.93 -9.81 10.40
N GLN A 73 6.34 -10.83 9.76
CA GLN A 73 6.84 -12.21 9.79
C GLN A 73 7.88 -12.48 8.68
N GLU A 74 7.83 -11.76 7.56
CA GLU A 74 8.77 -11.92 6.44
C GLU A 74 10.11 -11.18 6.65
N SER A 75 10.19 -10.32 7.67
CA SER A 75 11.39 -9.53 8.01
C SER A 75 12.24 -10.14 9.13
N GLN A 76 12.02 -11.41 9.48
CA GLN A 76 12.62 -12.11 10.62
C GLN A 76 13.37 -13.38 10.19
#